data_AF-A0A0F9NJG2-F1
#
_entry.id   AF-A0A0F9NJG2-F1
#
_cell.length_a   1.000
_cell.length_b   1.000
_cell.length_c   1.000
_cell.angle_alpha   90.00
_cell.angle_beta   90.00
_cell.angle_gamma   90.00
#
_symmetry.space_group_name_H-M   'P 1'
#
loop_
_entity.id
_entity.type
_entity.pdbx_description
1 polymer ?
#
loop_
_entity_poly.entity_id
_entity_poly.type
_entity_poly.pdbx_seq_one_letter_code
_entity_poly.pdbx_strand_id
1 'polypeptide(L)'
;MIGEELKMDETELEIFTDLKRNFRTYMVYEFIVRTGKCAISEIEKIVDFKLKNIYRIVNKLDKRRLIRKDFAIEKRKNGARYTIVAMPELALEVKKIQNLIIQFFNDITHKTNSFITNNRIRKEN
;
A
#
# COMPACT_ATOMS: atom_id res chain seq x y z
N MET A 1 29.45 12.01 -21.13
CA MET A 1 29.34 12.13 -19.67
C MET A 1 28.62 10.89 -19.19
N ILE A 2 29.39 9.98 -18.62
CA ILE A 2 28.92 8.68 -18.12
C ILE A 2 28.10 8.97 -16.87
N GLY A 3 26.91 8.36 -16.80
CA GLY A 3 25.99 8.52 -15.69
C GLY A 3 26.68 8.19 -14.38
N GLU A 4 26.74 9.19 -13.49
CA GLU A 4 26.93 8.93 -12.08
C GLU A 4 25.72 8.11 -11.63
N GLU A 5 25.94 6.82 -11.40
CA GLU A 5 25.05 6.03 -10.56
C GLU A 5 24.95 6.76 -9.22
N LEU A 6 23.81 7.41 -8.99
CA LEU A 6 23.43 7.93 -7.69
C LEU A 6 23.42 6.76 -6.71
N LYS A 7 24.53 6.58 -6.00
CA LYS A 7 24.60 5.66 -4.87
C LYS A 7 23.72 6.25 -3.78
N MET A 8 22.50 5.75 -3.66
CA MET A 8 21.65 6.02 -2.51
C MET A 8 22.39 5.62 -1.23
N ASP A 9 22.30 6.45 -0.20
CA ASP A 9 22.86 6.10 1.10
C ASP A 9 22.07 4.94 1.73
N GLU A 10 22.67 4.27 2.72
CA GLU A 10 22.04 3.10 3.38
C GLU A 10 20.69 3.45 4.03
N THR A 11 20.54 4.67 4.55
CA THR A 11 19.32 5.14 5.21
C THR A 11 18.20 5.38 4.19
N GLU A 12 18.53 5.97 3.04
CA GLU A 12 17.62 6.16 1.92
C GLU A 12 17.13 4.80 1.42
N LEU A 13 18.02 3.83 1.23
CA LEU A 13 17.66 2.47 0.82
C LEU A 13 16.69 1.80 1.80
N GLU A 14 16.88 1.98 3.10
CA GLU A 14 15.97 1.50 4.14
C GLU A 14 14.58 2.14 4.02
N ILE A 15 14.52 3.47 3.91
CA ILE A 15 13.26 4.23 3.78
C ILE A 15 12.49 3.77 2.53
N PHE A 16 13.16 3.64 1.38
CA PHE A 16 12.54 3.18 0.15
C PHE A 16 12.02 1.74 0.26
N THR A 17 12.77 0.87 0.93
CA THR A 17 12.36 -0.52 1.16
C THR A 17 11.11 -0.59 2.03
N ASP A 18 11.05 0.20 3.09
CA ASP A 18 9.89 0.27 3.97
C ASP A 18 8.67 0.89 3.29
N LEU A 19 8.85 1.95 2.50
CA LEU A 19 7.78 2.52 1.68
C LEU A 19 7.21 1.51 0.70
N LYS A 20 8.06 0.75 0.01
CA LYS A 20 7.64 -0.31 -0.91
C LYS A 20 6.84 -1.40 -0.18
N ARG A 21 7.26 -1.79 1.03
CA ARG A 21 6.54 -2.77 1.86
C ARG A 21 5.18 -2.25 2.31
N ASN A 22 5.11 -0.99 2.73
CA ASN A 22 3.87 -0.32 3.15
C ASN A 22 2.89 -0.16 1.98
N PHE A 23 3.39 0.25 0.80
CA PHE A 23 2.58 0.36 -0.41
C PHE A 23 1.97 -0.99 -0.81
N ARG A 24 2.76 -2.07 -0.82
CA ARG A 24 2.23 -3.42 -1.08
C ARG A 24 1.18 -3.85 -0.05
N THR A 25 1.34 -3.47 1.21
CA THR A 25 0.35 -3.74 2.27
C THR A 25 -0.95 -2.97 2.01
N TYR A 26 -0.85 -1.70 1.65
CA TYR A 26 -1.99 -0.88 1.24
C TYR A 26 -2.73 -1.47 0.03
N MET A 27 -2.01 -1.96 -0.98
CA MET A 27 -2.61 -2.64 -2.14
C MET A 27 -3.45 -3.86 -1.77
N VAL A 28 -3.03 -4.62 -0.74
CA VAL A 28 -3.86 -5.72 -0.21
C VAL A 28 -5.17 -5.19 0.39
N TYR A 29 -5.10 -4.09 1.15
CA TYR A 29 -6.28 -3.51 1.82
C TYR A 29 -7.27 -2.98 0.78
N GLU A 30 -6.77 -2.20 -0.17
CA GLU A 30 -7.54 -1.63 -1.28
C GLU A 30 -8.23 -2.73 -2.08
N PHE A 31 -7.50 -3.80 -2.42
CA PHE A 31 -8.06 -4.91 -3.18
C PHE A 31 -9.19 -5.64 -2.44
N ILE A 32 -9.02 -5.90 -1.14
CA ILE A 32 -10.06 -6.53 -0.31
C ILE A 32 -11.31 -5.64 -0.29
N VAL A 33 -11.15 -4.32 -0.09
CA VAL A 33 -12.28 -3.37 -0.09
C VAL A 33 -12.98 -3.34 -1.45
N ARG A 34 -12.21 -3.21 -2.54
CA ARG A 34 -12.74 -3.10 -3.91
C ARG A 34 -13.48 -4.35 -4.36
N THR A 35 -13.00 -5.53 -3.99
CA THR A 35 -13.65 -6.80 -4.35
C THR A 35 -14.78 -7.18 -3.39
N GLY A 36 -14.75 -6.67 -2.15
CA GLY A 36 -15.69 -6.98 -1.08
C GLY A 36 -15.53 -8.39 -0.50
N LYS A 37 -15.24 -9.38 -1.35
CA LYS A 37 -14.93 -10.76 -0.97
C LYS A 37 -13.87 -11.35 -1.90
N CYS A 38 -12.85 -12.00 -1.34
CA CYS A 38 -11.77 -12.60 -2.13
C CYS A 38 -11.09 -13.78 -1.40
N ALA A 39 -10.33 -14.58 -2.14
CA ALA A 39 -9.43 -15.61 -1.61
C ALA A 39 -7.98 -15.11 -1.57
N ILE A 40 -7.14 -15.75 -0.74
CA ILE A 40 -5.71 -15.46 -0.64
C ILE A 40 -5.01 -15.53 -2.02
N SER A 41 -5.36 -16.53 -2.84
CA SER A 41 -4.79 -16.70 -4.19
C SER A 41 -5.13 -15.57 -5.16
N GLU A 42 -6.22 -14.83 -4.90
CA GLU A 42 -6.59 -13.67 -5.71
C GLU A 42 -5.75 -12.45 -5.32
N ILE A 43 -5.46 -12.31 -4.02
CA ILE A 43 -4.53 -11.30 -3.51
C ILE A 43 -3.11 -11.58 -4.03
N GLU A 44 -2.65 -12.82 -4.02
CA GLU A 44 -1.31 -13.21 -4.50
C GLU A 44 -1.04 -12.77 -5.95
N LYS A 45 -2.07 -12.69 -6.80
CA LYS A 45 -1.93 -12.25 -8.20
C LYS A 45 -1.67 -10.76 -8.36
N ILE A 46 -2.01 -9.94 -7.38
CA ILE A 46 -1.94 -8.47 -7.48
C ILE A 46 -0.80 -7.85 -6.68
N VAL A 47 -0.25 -8.59 -5.72
CA VAL A 47 0.88 -8.13 -4.91
C VAL A 47 2.04 -9.08 -5.04
N ASP A 48 3.22 -8.53 -5.32
CA ASP A 48 4.48 -9.26 -5.22
C ASP A 48 4.84 -9.47 -3.73
N PHE A 49 4.09 -10.35 -3.07
CA PHE A 49 4.35 -10.81 -1.71
C PHE A 49 4.47 -12.32 -1.67
N LYS A 50 5.45 -12.79 -0.90
CA LYS A 50 5.46 -14.20 -0.47
C LYS A 50 4.14 -14.51 0.24
N LEU A 51 3.54 -15.66 -0.08
CA LEU A 51 2.27 -16.12 0.48
C LEU A 51 2.17 -15.97 2.01
N LYS A 52 3.26 -16.27 2.74
CA LYS A 52 3.34 -16.10 4.21
C LYS A 52 3.04 -14.67 4.68
N ASN A 53 3.44 -13.66 3.91
CA ASN A 53 3.21 -12.26 4.26
C ASN A 53 1.75 -11.87 4.03
N ILE A 54 1.12 -12.39 2.97
CA ILE A 54 -0.31 -12.20 2.71
C ILE A 54 -1.12 -12.79 3.87
N TYR A 55 -0.83 -14.02 4.29
CA TYR A 55 -1.47 -14.62 5.47
C TYR A 55 -1.24 -13.79 6.74
N ARG A 56 -0.03 -13.28 6.97
CA ARG A 56 0.26 -12.42 8.12
C ARG A 56 -0.57 -11.13 8.09
N ILE A 57 -0.72 -10.51 6.92
CA ILE A 57 -1.54 -9.32 6.73
C ILE A 57 -3.02 -9.63 7.03
N VAL A 58 -3.56 -10.67 6.40
CA VAL A 58 -4.95 -11.10 6.60
C VAL A 58 -5.22 -11.43 8.07
N ASN A 59 -4.31 -12.14 8.75
CA ASN A 59 -4.45 -12.42 10.18
C ASN A 59 -4.42 -11.16 11.04
N LYS A 60 -3.66 -10.13 10.66
CA LYS A 60 -3.68 -8.84 11.37
C LYS A 60 -5.00 -8.11 11.15
N LEU A 61 -5.53 -8.09 9.92
CA LEU A 61 -6.81 -7.46 9.61
C LEU A 61 -7.96 -8.14 10.36
N ASP A 62 -7.96 -9.47 10.40
CA ASP A 62 -8.93 -10.30 11.12
C ASP A 62 -8.89 -10.03 12.64
N LYS A 63 -7.68 -9.99 13.23
CA LYS A 63 -7.49 -9.60 14.64
C LYS A 63 -8.00 -8.19 14.94
N ARG A 64 -7.87 -7.26 13.99
CA ARG A 64 -8.40 -5.89 14.10
C ARG A 64 -9.89 -5.79 13.75
N ARG A 65 -10.56 -6.90 13.41
CA ARG A 65 -11.96 -6.96 12.98
C ARG A 65 -12.27 -6.09 11.76
N LEU A 66 -11.26 -5.87 10.90
CA LEU A 66 -11.41 -5.13 9.64
C LEU A 66 -11.82 -6.04 8.48
N ILE A 67 -11.71 -7.36 8.67
CA ILE A 67 -12.23 -8.38 7.76
C ILE A 67 -12.93 -9.46 8.58
N ARG A 68 -13.71 -10.30 7.91
CA ARG A 68 -14.21 -11.57 8.42
C ARG A 68 -13.69 -12.71 7.56
N LYS A 69 -13.25 -13.80 8.18
CA LYS A 69 -12.99 -15.08 7.49
C LYS A 69 -14.26 -15.91 7.44
N ASP A 70 -14.78 -16.12 6.24
CA ASP A 70 -15.98 -16.91 5.99
C ASP A 70 -15.59 -18.33 5.57
N PHE A 71 -15.94 -19.31 6.41
CA PHE A 71 -15.67 -20.74 6.22
C PHE A 71 -16.85 -21.51 5.63
N ALA A 72 -17.98 -20.84 5.34
CA ALA A 72 -19.20 -21.48 4.86
C ALA A 72 -19.08 -22.07 3.45
N ILE A 73 -18.00 -21.77 2.72
CA ILE A 73 -17.78 -22.31 1.37
C ILE A 73 -17.01 -23.63 1.50
N GLU A 74 -17.71 -24.74 1.26
CA GLU A 74 -17.10 -26.04 1.01
C GLU A 74 -16.09 -25.92 -0.13
N LYS A 75 -14.79 -25.95 0.22
CA LYS A 75 -13.61 -26.04 -0.67
C LYS A 75 -13.78 -25.34 -2.03
N ARG A 76 -13.33 -24.08 -2.12
CA ARG A 76 -13.10 -23.46 -3.44
C ARG A 76 -12.12 -24.31 -4.25
N LYS A 77 -12.31 -24.38 -5.58
CA LYS A 77 -11.49 -25.18 -6.54
C LYS A 77 -9.97 -24.92 -6.45
N ASN A 78 -9.56 -23.82 -5.82
CA ASN A 78 -8.17 -23.42 -5.59
C ASN A 78 -7.60 -23.89 -4.22
N GLY A 79 -8.33 -24.71 -3.45
CA GLY A 79 -7.88 -25.18 -2.13
C GLY A 79 -7.96 -24.13 -1.01
N ALA A 80 -8.59 -22.98 -1.24
CA ALA A 80 -8.73 -21.94 -0.21
C ALA A 80 -9.62 -22.41 0.95
N ARG A 81 -9.12 -22.24 2.18
CA ARG A 81 -9.79 -22.68 3.43
C ARG A 81 -10.91 -21.76 3.91
N TYR A 82 -10.92 -20.52 3.44
CA TYR A 82 -11.91 -19.51 3.79
C TYR A 82 -11.93 -18.40 2.72
N THR A 83 -13.03 -17.65 2.69
CA THR A 83 -13.15 -16.39 1.96
C THR A 83 -12.86 -15.22 2.91
N ILE A 84 -12.13 -14.23 2.44
CA ILE A 84 -11.93 -12.96 3.13
C ILE A 84 -13.08 -12.05 2.74
N VAL A 85 -13.81 -11.52 3.70
CA VAL A 85 -14.90 -10.56 3.49
C VAL A 85 -14.51 -9.23 4.12
N ALA A 86 -14.57 -8.14 3.35
CA ALA A 86 -14.27 -6.80 3.84
C ALA A 86 -15.33 -6.34 4.84
N MET A 87 -14.90 -5.74 5.94
CA MET A 87 -15.79 -5.00 6.85
C MET A 87 -15.79 -3.51 6.48
N PRO A 88 -16.87 -2.76 6.73
CA PRO A 88 -16.95 -1.32 6.43
C PRO A 88 -15.79 -0.50 7.01
N GLU A 89 -15.28 -0.89 8.17
CA GLU A 89 -14.17 -0.24 8.87
C GLU A 89 -12.87 -0.29 8.05
N LEU A 90 -12.65 -1.34 7.26
CA LEU A 90 -11.47 -1.40 6.38
C LEU A 90 -11.53 -0.33 5.29
N ALA A 91 -12.73 -0.04 4.75
CA ALA A 91 -12.89 1.02 3.76
C ALA A 91 -12.56 2.40 4.35
N LEU A 92 -12.90 2.64 5.62
CA LEU A 92 -12.51 3.87 6.32
C LEU A 92 -10.99 3.97 6.47
N GLU A 93 -10.32 2.88 6.83
CA GLU A 93 -8.85 2.85 6.94
C GLU A 93 -8.17 3.09 5.58
N VAL A 94 -8.67 2.47 4.51
CA VAL A 94 -8.18 2.72 3.13
C VAL A 94 -8.34 4.19 2.75
N LYS A 95 -9.50 4.80 3.03
CA LYS A 95 -9.76 6.21 2.75
C LYS A 95 -8.83 7.14 3.54
N LYS A 96 -8.55 6.82 4.81
CA LYS A 96 -7.56 7.58 5.61
C LYS A 96 -6.17 7.54 4.97
N ILE A 97 -5.72 6.36 4.53
CA ILE A 97 -4.41 6.20 3.88
C ILE A 97 -4.36 6.99 2.57
N GLN A 98 -5.41 6.93 1.75
CA GLN A 98 -5.51 7.71 0.51
C GLN A 98 -5.41 9.21 0.77
N ASN A 99 -6.13 9.71 1.77
CA ASN A 99 -6.07 11.13 2.15
C ASN A 99 -4.66 11.54 2.59
N LEU A 100 -3.97 10.70 3.38
CA LEU A 100 -2.59 10.96 3.79
C LEU A 100 -1.63 11.01 2.59
N ILE A 101 -1.79 10.11 1.62
CA ILE A 101 -0.99 10.11 0.39
C ILE A 101 -1.23 11.41 -0.40
N ILE A 102 -2.49 11.81 -0.58
CA ILE A 102 -2.85 13.05 -1.29
C ILE A 102 -2.27 14.27 -0.58
N GLN A 103 -2.40 14.35 0.75
CA GLN A 103 -1.82 15.44 1.55
C GLN A 103 -0.30 15.51 1.37
N PHE A 104 0.39 14.38 1.47
CA PHE A 104 1.83 14.31 1.25
C PHE A 104 2.24 14.79 -0.15
N PHE A 105 1.52 14.37 -1.20
CA PHE A 105 1.78 14.85 -2.56
C PHE A 105 1.60 16.36 -2.68
N ASN A 106 0.50 16.91 -2.12
CA ASN A 106 0.25 18.34 -2.14
C ASN A 106 1.36 19.11 -1.41
N ASP A 107 1.80 18.64 -0.24
CA ASP A 107 2.88 19.27 0.53
C ASP A 107 4.20 19.28 -0.25
N ILE A 108 4.53 18.18 -0.94
CA ILE A 108 5.71 18.12 -1.82
C ILE A 108 5.56 19.10 -2.97
N THR A 109 4.44 19.09 -3.68
CA THR A 109 4.21 19.96 -4.84
C THR A 109 4.30 21.43 -4.44
N HIS A 110 3.71 21.83 -3.29
CA HIS A 110 3.81 23.18 -2.77
C HIS A 110 5.25 23.58 -2.44
N LYS A 111 6.02 22.70 -1.78
CA LYS A 111 7.45 22.95 -1.49
C LYS A 111 8.26 23.09 -2.77
N THR A 112 8.10 22.19 -3.73
CA THR A 112 8.81 22.24 -5.02
C THR A 112 8.49 23.51 -5.79
N ASN A 113 7.22 23.93 -5.82
CA ASN A 113 6.81 25.18 -6.47
C ASN A 113 7.43 26.41 -5.79
N SER A 114 7.53 26.42 -4.45
CA SER A 114 8.22 27.47 -3.68
C SER A 114 9.72 27.53 -3.97
N PHE A 115 10.39 26.38 -4.10
CA PHE A 115 11.81 26.33 -4.48
C PHE A 115 12.04 26.85 -5.91
N ILE A 116 11.17 26.51 -6.87
CA ILE A 116 11.27 26.99 -8.26
C ILE A 116 11.07 28.51 -8.33
N THR A 117 10.09 29.06 -7.60
CA THR A 117 9.85 30.51 -7.56
C THR A 117 11.00 31.27 -6.91
N ASN A 118 11.52 30.78 -5.78
CA ASN A 118 12.66 31.40 -5.09
C ASN A 118 13.94 31.40 -5.94
N ASN A 119 14.18 30.34 -6.73
CA ASN A 119 15.32 30.26 -7.63
C ASN A 119 15.18 31.13 -8.89
N ARG A 120 13.95 31.43 -9.35
CA ARG A 120 13.72 32.41 -10.42
C ARG A 120 14.02 33.84 -9.96
N ILE A 121 13.48 34.24 -8.80
CA ILE A 121 13.70 35.59 -8.25
C ILE A 121 15.20 35.86 -7.98
N ARG A 122 15.97 34.85 -7.56
CA ARG A 122 17.42 34.97 -7.37
C ARG A 122 18.25 35.04 -8.66
N LYS A 123 17.70 34.65 -9.82
CA LYS A 123 18.38 34.74 -11.12
C LYS A 123 18.05 36.03 -11.88
N GLU A 124 17.01 36.73 -11.46
CA GLU A 124 16.55 37.99 -12.06
C GLU A 124 17.05 39.24 -11.30
N ASN A 125 17.72 39.04 -10.16
CA ASN A 125 18.48 40.05 -9.40
C ASN A 125 19.99 39.77 -9.49
#